data_AF-A0A031J1T7-F1
#
_entry.id   AF-A0A031J1T7-F1
#
_cell.length_a   1.000
_cell.length_b   1.000
_cell.length_c   1.000
_cell.angle_alpha   90.00
_cell.angle_beta   90.00
_cell.angle_gamma   90.00
#
_symmetry.space_group_name_H-M   'P 1'
#
loop_
_entity.id
_entity.type
_entity.pdbx_description
1 polymer ?
#
loop_
_entity_poly.entity_id
_entity_poly.type
_entity_poly.pdbx_seq_one_letter_code
_entity_poly.pdbx_strand_id
1 'polypeptide(L)'
;MADATDHAFYDRADAHIELSNEQLKTFEDLGQVSASMMFGTTRFNAWACARNFKSGEHMAEEREAMLKYFCDQYRLMLEDNLDDHIKNFSRYMQAK
;
A
#
# COMPACT_ATOMS: atom_id res chain seq x y z
N MET A 1 8.35 18.43 -19.04
CA MET A 1 8.36 18.61 -17.57
C MET A 1 7.54 17.49 -16.94
N ALA A 2 7.95 16.23 -17.12
CA ALA A 2 7.15 15.05 -16.79
C ALA A 2 7.79 14.15 -15.71
N ASP A 3 8.82 14.61 -14.98
CA ASP A 3 9.67 13.72 -14.15
C ASP A 3 9.73 14.07 -12.65
N ALA A 4 9.25 15.24 -12.21
CA ALA A 4 9.41 15.63 -10.80
C ALA A 4 8.29 15.11 -9.88
N THR A 5 7.12 14.82 -10.44
CA THR A 5 5.96 14.30 -9.70
C THR A 5 6.08 12.83 -9.33
N ASP A 6 6.98 12.08 -9.99
CA ASP A 6 7.05 10.63 -9.89
C ASP A 6 8.07 10.15 -8.84
N HIS A 7 9.28 10.73 -8.81
CA HIS A 7 10.31 10.36 -7.83
C HIS A 7 9.87 10.51 -6.38
N ALA A 8 9.26 11.65 -6.03
CA ALA A 8 8.82 11.88 -4.66
C ALA A 8 7.70 10.91 -4.22
N PHE A 9 6.93 10.36 -5.16
CA PHE A 9 5.95 9.31 -4.85
C PHE A 9 6.66 8.00 -4.49
N TYR A 10 7.59 7.55 -5.33
CA TYR A 10 8.37 6.34 -5.08
C TYR A 10 9.19 6.45 -3.79
N ASP A 11 9.86 7.58 -3.54
CA ASP A 11 10.61 7.79 -2.30
C ASP A 11 9.74 7.58 -1.04
N ARG A 12 8.48 8.03 -1.07
CA ARG A 12 7.56 7.84 0.06
C ARG A 12 7.07 6.40 0.16
N ALA A 13 6.82 5.74 -0.97
CA ALA A 13 6.42 4.33 -0.99
C ALA A 13 7.54 3.43 -0.46
N ASP A 14 8.77 3.68 -0.92
CA ASP A 14 9.98 2.94 -0.53
C ASP A 14 10.28 3.11 0.96
N ALA A 15 10.08 4.29 1.55
CA ALA A 15 10.24 4.49 2.99
C ALA A 15 9.35 3.56 3.84
N HIS A 16 8.15 3.18 3.36
CA HIS A 16 7.31 2.19 4.04
C HIS A 16 7.85 0.76 3.89
N ILE A 17 8.45 0.44 2.74
CA ILE A 17 9.10 -0.85 2.47
C ILE A 17 10.36 -0.99 3.31
N GLU A 18 11.20 0.04 3.39
CA GLU A 18 12.39 0.09 4.23
C GLU A 18 12.07 -0.18 5.69
N LEU A 19 11.04 0.48 6.23
CA LEU A 19 10.58 0.21 7.60
C LEU A 19 10.13 -1.24 7.78
N SER A 20 9.41 -1.81 6.80
CA SER A 20 8.97 -3.20 6.84
C SER A 20 10.17 -4.16 6.78
N ASN A 21 11.19 -3.85 5.98
CA ASN A 21 12.44 -4.61 5.91
C ASN A 21 13.20 -4.58 7.24
N GLU A 22 13.26 -3.45 7.94
CA GLU A 22 13.86 -3.39 9.29
C GLU A 22 13.07 -4.22 10.32
N GLN A 23 11.73 -4.21 10.24
CA GLN A 23 10.89 -5.05 11.08
C GLN A 23 11.11 -6.54 10.79
N LEU A 24 11.27 -6.92 9.52
CA LEU A 24 11.52 -8.31 9.12
C LEU A 24 12.82 -8.85 9.71
N LYS A 25 13.87 -8.03 9.82
CA LYS A 25 15.12 -8.41 10.51
C LYS A 25 14.91 -8.72 12.00
N THR A 26 13.85 -8.19 12.61
CA THR A 26 13.56 -8.36 14.04
C THR A 26 12.59 -9.50 14.32
N PHE A 27 11.55 -9.66 13.51
CA PHE A 27 10.46 -10.61 13.75
C PHE A 27 10.58 -11.92 12.95
N GLU A 28 11.43 -11.97 11.93
CA GLU A 28 11.69 -13.13 11.06
C GLU A 28 10.44 -13.78 10.41
N ASP A 29 9.29 -13.11 10.45
CA ASP A 29 8.02 -13.54 9.85
C ASP A 29 7.51 -12.51 8.84
N LEU A 30 7.71 -12.81 7.54
CA LEU A 30 7.27 -11.97 6.42
C LEU A 30 5.75 -11.77 6.40
N GLY A 31 4.98 -12.80 6.78
CA GLY A 31 3.52 -12.74 6.78
C GLY A 31 3.00 -11.76 7.83
N GLN A 32 3.57 -11.77 9.02
CA GLN A 32 3.22 -10.84 10.09
C GLN A 32 3.55 -9.39 9.71
N VAL A 33 4.77 -9.15 9.20
CA VAL A 33 5.20 -7.80 8.79
C VAL A 33 4.31 -7.26 7.66
N SER A 34 4.02 -8.09 6.65
CA SER A 34 3.12 -7.73 5.55
C SER A 34 1.71 -7.39 6.05
N ALA A 35 1.15 -8.21 6.96
CA ALA A 35 -0.15 -7.93 7.56
C ALA A 35 -0.15 -6.61 8.37
N SER A 36 0.91 -6.34 9.13
CA SER A 36 1.09 -5.08 9.86
C SER A 36 1.17 -3.87 8.93
N MET A 37 1.91 -3.96 7.82
CA MET A 37 1.99 -2.91 6.81
C MET A 37 0.59 -2.61 6.21
N MET A 38 -0.14 -3.65 5.81
CA MET A 38 -1.49 -3.51 5.27
C MET A 38 -2.46 -2.88 6.28
N PHE A 39 -2.41 -3.32 7.54
CA PHE A 39 -3.23 -2.73 8.60
C PHE A 39 -2.86 -1.26 8.87
N GLY A 40 -1.57 -0.92 8.86
CA GLY A 40 -1.10 0.47 8.94
C GLY A 40 -1.67 1.35 7.83
N THR A 41 -1.61 0.89 6.58
CA THR A 41 -2.16 1.59 5.40
C THR A 41 -3.66 1.85 5.54
N THR A 42 -4.44 0.84 5.96
CA THR A 42 -5.90 1.02 6.12
C THR A 42 -6.26 2.05 7.20
N ARG A 43 -5.52 2.09 8.31
CA ARG A 43 -5.71 3.09 9.37
C ARG A 43 -5.37 4.50 8.90
N PHE A 44 -4.26 4.65 8.17
CA PHE A 44 -3.85 5.93 7.60
C PHE A 44 -4.90 6.43 6.60
N ASN A 45 -5.35 5.57 5.68
CA ASN A 45 -6.35 5.91 4.68
C ASN A 45 -7.70 6.30 5.31
N ALA A 46 -8.15 5.57 6.33
CA ALA A 46 -9.37 5.91 7.06
C ALA A 46 -9.29 7.31 7.69
N TRP A 47 -8.17 7.64 8.35
CA TRP A 47 -7.95 8.98 8.91
C TRP A 47 -7.85 10.06 7.84
N ALA A 48 -7.09 9.80 6.76
CA ALA A 48 -6.90 10.75 5.67
C ALA A 48 -8.25 11.09 4.99
N CYS A 49 -9.09 10.08 4.75
CA CYS A 49 -10.43 10.28 4.21
C CYS A 49 -11.34 11.01 5.17
N ALA A 50 -11.31 10.69 6.47
CA ALA A 50 -12.14 11.35 7.48
C ALA A 50 -12.01 12.88 7.45
N ARG A 51 -10.84 13.41 7.09
CA ARG A 51 -10.59 14.86 6.96
C ARG A 51 -11.43 15.56 5.89
N ASN A 52 -12.01 14.82 4.95
CA ASN A 52 -12.86 15.36 3.89
C ASN A 52 -14.36 15.39 4.28
N PHE A 53 -14.71 14.87 5.46
CA PHE A 53 -16.09 14.81 5.92
C PHE A 53 -16.39 15.86 6.99
N LYS A 54 -17.65 16.31 7.03
CA LYS A 54 -18.13 17.29 8.01
C LYS A 54 -18.66 16.64 9.29
N SER A 55 -19.04 15.36 9.23
CA SER A 55 -19.53 14.59 10.37
C SER A 55 -19.35 13.09 10.14
N GLY A 56 -19.53 12.31 11.21
CA GLY A 56 -19.48 10.84 11.13
C GLY A 56 -20.64 10.25 10.34
N GLU A 57 -21.81 10.90 10.35
CA GLU A 57 -22.99 10.47 9.59
C GLU A 57 -22.74 10.58 8.08
N HIS A 58 -22.23 11.72 7.61
CA HIS A 58 -21.86 11.88 6.20
C HIS A 58 -20.76 10.90 5.78
N MET A 59 -19.79 10.62 6.67
CA MET A 59 -18.77 9.60 6.42
C MET A 59 -19.36 8.19 6.33
N ALA A 60 -20.41 7.89 7.10
CA ALA A 60 -21.09 6.61 7.06
C ALA A 60 -21.90 6.42 5.77
N GLU A 61 -22.54 7.47 5.25
CA GLU A 61 -23.23 7.47 3.95
C GLU A 61 -22.26 7.16 2.79
N GLU A 62 -21.04 7.71 2.84
CA GLU A 62 -20.00 7.53 1.82
C GLU A 62 -19.09 6.30 2.06
N ARG A 63 -19.36 5.49 3.09
CA ARG A 63 -18.50 4.38 3.51
C ARG A 63 -18.21 3.39 2.38
N GLU A 64 -19.25 2.94 1.68
CA GLU A 64 -19.11 1.94 0.62
C GLU A 64 -18.36 2.49 -0.59
N ALA A 65 -18.56 3.77 -0.93
CA ALA A 65 -17.84 4.42 -2.01
C ALA A 65 -16.32 4.49 -1.69
N MET A 66 -15.96 4.84 -0.46
CA MET A 66 -14.56 4.84 -0.01
C MET A 66 -13.94 3.44 -0.03
N LEU A 67 -14.65 2.42 0.48
CA LEU A 67 -14.18 1.04 0.46
C LEU A 67 -13.92 0.57 -0.97
N LYS A 68 -14.87 0.82 -1.87
CA LYS A 68 -14.73 0.47 -3.29
C LYS A 68 -13.50 1.15 -3.90
N TYR A 69 -13.33 2.44 -3.67
CA TYR A 69 -12.19 3.19 -4.19
C TYR A 69 -10.85 2.57 -3.75
N PHE A 70 -10.64 2.35 -2.44
CA PHE A 70 -9.37 1.80 -1.96
C PHE A 70 -9.13 0.37 -2.40
N CYS A 71 -10.17 -0.48 -2.42
CA CYS A 71 -10.06 -1.85 -2.91
C CYS A 71 -9.69 -1.89 -4.40
N ASP A 72 -10.30 -1.05 -5.23
CA ASP A 72 -9.99 -0.97 -6.67
C ASP A 72 -8.57 -0.46 -6.91
N GLN A 73 -8.13 0.57 -6.19
CA GLN A 73 -6.75 1.09 -6.29
C GLN A 73 -5.73 0.04 -5.84
N TYR A 74 -5.96 -0.63 -4.70
CA TYR A 74 -5.09 -1.68 -4.21
C TYR A 74 -5.00 -2.83 -5.21
N ARG A 75 -6.14 -3.25 -5.77
CA ARG A 75 -6.20 -4.30 -6.78
C ARG A 75 -5.37 -3.95 -8.01
N LEU A 76 -5.56 -2.76 -8.56
CA LEU A 76 -4.81 -2.28 -9.74
C LEU A 76 -3.30 -2.36 -9.50
N MET A 77 -2.81 -1.77 -8.41
CA MET A 77 -1.38 -1.75 -8.09
C MET A 77 -0.84 -3.15 -7.80
N LEU A 78 -1.63 -4.02 -7.15
CA LEU A 78 -1.21 -5.37 -6.84
C LEU A 78 -1.16 -6.25 -8.10
N GLU A 79 -2.13 -6.13 -8.99
CA GLU A 79 -2.15 -6.83 -10.29
C GLU A 79 -0.89 -6.48 -11.10
N ASP A 80 -0.56 -5.19 -11.23
CA ASP A 80 0.66 -4.75 -11.94
C ASP A 80 1.95 -5.34 -11.33
N ASN A 81 2.07 -5.30 -9.99
CA ASN A 81 3.23 -5.85 -9.29
C ASN A 81 3.31 -7.37 -9.44
N LEU A 82 2.19 -8.09 -9.33
CA LEU A 82 2.14 -9.54 -9.49
C LEU A 82 2.49 -9.95 -10.91
N ASP A 83 1.96 -9.25 -11.92
CA ASP A 83 2.25 -9.53 -13.32
C ASP A 83 3.73 -9.32 -13.64
N ASP A 84 4.37 -8.30 -13.08
CA ASP A 84 5.83 -8.11 -13.20
C ASP A 84 6.61 -9.26 -12.54
N HIS A 85 6.20 -9.70 -11.34
CA HIS A 85 6.82 -10.84 -10.66
C HIS A 85 6.61 -12.15 -11.41
N ILE A 86 5.44 -12.37 -12.02
CA ILE A 86 5.14 -13.55 -12.83
C ILE A 86 6.04 -13.55 -14.07
N LYS A 87 6.09 -12.42 -14.78
CA LYS A 87 6.89 -12.27 -16.01
C LYS A 87 8.39 -12.45 -15.76
N ASN A 88 8.89 -11.97 -14.63
CA ASN A 88 10.32 -11.97 -14.29
C ASN A 88 10.68 -13.01 -13.21
N PHE A 89 9.80 -13.98 -12.94
CA PHE A 89 9.89 -14.88 -11.79
C PHE A 89 11.27 -15.52 -11.65
N SER A 90 11.78 -16.14 -12.73
CA SER A 90 13.08 -16.80 -12.71
C SER A 90 14.20 -15.84 -12.34
N ARG A 91 14.17 -14.59 -12.81
CA ARG A 91 15.20 -13.59 -12.53
C ARG A 91 15.14 -13.10 -11.08
N TYR A 92 13.95 -12.76 -10.58
CA TYR A 92 13.80 -12.22 -9.23
C TYR A 92 14.01 -13.28 -8.14
N MET A 93 13.60 -14.52 -8.40
CA MET A 93 13.67 -15.59 -7.41
C MET A 93 14.98 -16.40 -7.45
N GLN A 94 15.90 -16.09 -8.38
CA GLN A 94 17.22 -16.72 -8.47
C GLN A 94 18.15 -16.35 -7.31
N ALA A 95 17.93 -15.21 -6.65
CA ALA A 95 18.80 -14.68 -5.60
C ALA A 95 18.43 -15.16 -4.17
N LYS A 96 17.71 -16.27 -4.05
CA LYS A 96 17.36 -16.87 -2.75
C LYS A 96 18.55 -17.54 -2.07
#